data_AF-A0A368ZVG7-F1
#
_entry.id   AF-A0A368ZVG7-F1
#
_cell.length_a   1.000
_cell.length_b   1.000
_cell.length_c   1.000
_cell.angle_alpha   90.00
_cell.angle_beta   90.00
_cell.angle_gamma   90.00
#
_symmetry.space_group_name_H-M   'P 1'
#
loop_
_entity.id
_entity.type
_entity.pdbx_description
1 polymer ?
#
loop_
_entity_poly.entity_id
_entity_poly.type
_entity_poly.pdbx_seq_one_letter_code
_entity_poly.pdbx_strand_id
1 'polypeptide(L)'
;MDIQEIKSRLTLAEVIKHYGYKADKHNRINCPFHDDKTPSMQLYYKTHTAYCFSSNCRTNGKSLDVIDFVMHKENSSKHEAINKCKEILGYQKPDSKERYQPELSREQFLGNMYQYFRNAVHNSKPAKDYLQHRSLDHKKTEIGYNAGQFHHGARKDENVIARCL
;
A
#
# COMPACT_ATOMS: atom_id res chain seq x y z
N MET A 1 -2.30 10.23 -0.11
CA MET A 1 -0.89 10.20 0.34
C MET A 1 -0.15 8.96 -0.14
N ASP A 2 0.80 9.16 -1.05
CA ASP A 2 1.71 8.15 -1.60
C ASP A 2 3.03 8.04 -0.81
N ILE A 3 3.96 7.19 -1.25
CA ILE A 3 5.23 6.94 -0.55
C ILE A 3 6.18 8.15 -0.60
N GLN A 4 6.22 8.88 -1.72
CA GLN A 4 7.11 10.03 -1.87
C GLN A 4 6.65 11.19 -0.98
N GLU A 5 5.34 11.42 -0.93
CA GLU A 5 4.73 12.41 -0.06
C GLU A 5 5.03 12.10 1.42
N ILE A 6 4.91 10.83 1.86
CA ILE A 6 5.30 10.43 3.22
C ILE A 6 6.75 10.77 3.51
N LYS A 7 7.67 10.37 2.62
CA LYS A 7 9.12 10.59 2.82
C LYS A 7 9.50 12.07 2.83
N SER A 8 8.74 12.92 2.13
CA SER A 8 8.96 14.37 2.13
C SER A 8 8.46 15.07 3.39
N ARG A 9 7.44 14.51 4.06
CA ARG A 9 6.74 15.13 5.19
C ARG A 9 7.16 14.56 6.53
N LEU A 10 7.33 13.24 6.61
CA LEU A 10 7.68 12.53 7.84
C LEU A 10 9.19 12.51 8.01
N THR A 11 9.68 13.28 8.96
CA THR A 11 11.09 13.32 9.32
C THR A 11 11.46 12.18 10.26
N LEU A 12 12.72 11.74 10.22
CA LEU A 12 13.22 10.76 11.18
C LEU A 12 13.08 11.26 12.63
N ALA A 13 13.25 12.56 12.88
CA ALA A 13 13.12 13.13 14.22
C ALA A 13 11.70 12.95 14.80
N GLU A 14 10.66 13.11 13.98
CA GLU A 14 9.27 12.87 14.38
C GLU A 14 9.03 11.40 14.71
N VAL A 15 9.58 10.47 13.91
CA VAL A 15 9.49 9.03 14.16
C VAL A 15 10.16 8.67 15.50
N ILE A 16 11.38 9.15 15.73
CA ILE A 16 12.12 8.90 16.97
C ILE A 16 11.38 9.46 18.18
N LYS A 17 10.81 10.67 18.07
CA LYS A 17 9.98 11.29 19.11
C LYS A 17 8.69 10.50 19.36
N HIS A 18 8.02 10.04 18.30
CA HIS A 18 6.79 9.26 18.39
C HIS A 18 6.98 7.99 19.21
N TYR A 19 8.10 7.29 19.01
CA TYR A 19 8.44 6.08 19.78
C TYR A 19 9.14 6.35 21.12
N GLY A 20 9.28 7.61 21.53
CA GLY A 20 9.84 7.98 22.83
C GLY A 20 11.35 7.76 22.96
N TYR A 21 12.07 7.63 21.85
CA TYR A 21 13.52 7.48 21.87
C TYR A 21 14.21 8.83 22.08
N LYS A 22 15.33 8.81 22.81
CA LYS A 22 16.18 9.97 23.04
C LYS A 22 17.57 9.67 22.52
N ALA A 23 18.01 10.46 21.55
CA ALA A 23 19.35 10.33 20.99
C ALA A 23 20.40 10.89 21.96
N ASP A 24 21.58 10.27 21.98
CA ASP A 24 22.75 10.78 22.68
C ASP A 24 23.36 12.01 21.98
N LYS A 25 24.43 12.58 22.55
CA LYS A 25 25.17 13.72 21.98
C LYS A 25 25.77 13.47 20.58
N HIS A 26 25.81 12.21 20.14
CA HIS A 26 26.31 11.78 18.83
C HIS A 26 25.19 11.32 17.90
N ASN A 27 23.93 11.61 18.24
CA ASN A 27 22.75 11.19 17.49
C ASN A 27 22.59 9.67 17.39
N ARG A 28 22.93 8.94 18.46
CA ARG A 28 22.75 7.48 18.53
C ARG A 28 21.69 7.10 19.55
N ILE A 29 21.06 5.96 19.30
CA ILE A 29 20.13 5.30 20.23
C ILE A 29 20.50 3.83 20.37
N ASN A 30 20.06 3.21 21.46
CA ASN A 30 20.00 1.76 21.55
C ASN A 30 19.04 1.28 20.46
N CYS A 31 19.52 0.38 19.60
CA CYS A 31 18.80 -0.10 18.45
C CYS A 31 17.53 -0.82 18.90
N PRO A 32 16.33 -0.40 18.44
CA PRO A 32 15.08 -1.01 18.88
C PRO A 32 14.75 -2.32 18.17
N PHE A 33 15.65 -2.82 17.29
CA PHE A 33 15.42 -4.02 16.48
C PHE A 33 16.10 -5.28 17.04
N HIS A 34 16.90 -5.15 18.09
CA HIS A 34 17.54 -6.23 18.84
C HIS A 34 17.76 -5.80 20.31
N ASP A 35 18.14 -6.74 21.18
CA ASP A 35 18.54 -6.40 22.55
C ASP A 35 19.89 -5.67 22.52
N ASP A 36 19.87 -4.37 22.78
CA ASP A 36 21.01 -3.50 22.62
C ASP A 36 21.31 -2.76 23.93
N LYS A 37 22.47 -3.03 24.52
CA LYS A 37 22.89 -2.43 25.80
C LYS A 37 23.65 -1.13 25.62
N THR A 38 24.29 -0.94 24.47
CA THR A 38 25.09 0.24 24.13
C THR A 38 24.55 0.87 22.85
N PRO A 39 24.38 2.20 22.77
CA PRO A 39 23.81 2.83 21.57
C PRO A 39 24.52 2.43 20.26
N SER A 40 23.92 1.53 19.48
CA SER A 40 24.50 1.01 18.23
C SER A 40 23.83 1.55 16.96
N MET A 41 22.68 2.22 17.10
CA MET A 41 21.95 2.80 15.98
C MET A 41 22.26 4.28 15.82
N GLN A 42 22.87 4.64 14.69
CA GLN A 42 23.13 6.02 14.29
C GLN A 42 21.94 6.59 13.54
N LEU A 43 21.57 7.82 13.91
CA LEU A 43 20.52 8.61 13.26
C LEU A 43 21.15 9.70 12.41
N TYR A 44 20.74 9.76 11.14
CA TYR A 44 21.18 10.77 10.17
C TYR A 44 20.02 11.70 9.83
N TYR A 45 19.86 12.77 10.60
CA TYR A 45 18.72 13.68 10.44
C TYR A 45 18.71 14.45 9.13
N LYS A 46 19.87 14.68 8.49
CA LYS A 46 19.95 15.38 7.20
C LYS A 46 19.38 14.55 6.04
N THR A 47 19.59 13.24 6.07
CA THR A 47 19.11 12.30 5.05
C THR A 47 17.83 11.57 5.48
N HIS A 48 17.37 11.80 6.71
CA HIS A 48 16.27 11.08 7.36
C HIS A 48 16.44 9.56 7.31
N THR A 49 17.66 9.08 7.53
CA THR A 49 17.98 7.65 7.55
C THR A 49 18.57 7.20 8.89
N ALA A 50 18.45 5.91 9.19
CA ALA A 50 19.06 5.26 10.34
C ALA A 50 19.93 4.08 9.89
N TYR A 51 20.98 3.79 10.66
CA TYR A 51 21.84 2.63 10.42
C TYR A 51 22.28 2.03 11.75
N CYS A 52 22.17 0.70 11.88
CA CYS A 52 22.67 -0.02 13.04
C CYS A 52 24.03 -0.64 12.74
N PHE A 53 25.04 -0.34 13.56
CA PHE A 53 26.41 -0.84 13.42
C PHE A 53 26.64 -2.18 14.14
N SER A 54 25.63 -2.74 14.81
CA SER A 54 25.73 -4.03 15.47
C SER A 54 25.60 -5.17 14.46
N SER A 55 26.54 -6.13 14.51
CA SER A 55 26.48 -7.35 13.70
C SER A 55 25.26 -8.23 14.02
N ASN A 56 24.71 -8.08 15.23
CA ASN A 56 23.58 -8.86 15.73
C ASN A 56 22.23 -8.26 15.32
N CYS A 57 22.22 -7.15 14.58
CA CYS A 57 21.00 -6.52 14.13
C CYS A 57 20.52 -7.13 12.82
N ARG A 58 19.23 -7.46 12.74
CA ARG A 58 18.58 -7.94 11.52
C ARG A 58 18.66 -6.97 10.33
N THR A 59 18.90 -5.68 10.61
CA THR A 59 19.04 -4.61 9.61
C THR A 59 20.50 -4.24 9.36
N ASN A 60 21.46 -5.00 9.88
CA ASN A 60 22.88 -4.76 9.64
C ASN A 60 23.18 -4.67 8.14
N GLY A 61 24.06 -3.76 7.75
CA GLY A 61 24.45 -3.54 6.36
C GLY A 61 23.45 -2.71 5.54
N LYS A 62 22.32 -2.29 6.11
CA LYS A 62 21.27 -1.54 5.40
C LYS A 62 21.00 -0.18 6.03
N SER A 63 21.03 0.86 5.20
CA SER A 63 20.49 2.16 5.58
C SER A 63 18.96 2.09 5.49
N LEU A 64 18.29 2.52 6.55
CA LEU A 64 16.85 2.46 6.70
C LEU A 64 16.28 3.86 6.53
N ASP A 65 15.29 4.01 5.65
CA ASP A 65 14.50 5.24 5.63
C ASP A 65 13.46 5.25 6.77
N VAL A 66 12.69 6.34 6.87
CA VAL A 66 11.66 6.50 7.90
C VAL A 66 10.59 5.40 7.88
N ILE A 67 10.23 4.88 6.70
CA ILE A 67 9.23 3.82 6.55
C ILE A 67 9.84 2.49 6.96
N ASP A 68 11.07 2.21 6.55
CA ASP A 68 11.79 0.99 6.93
C ASP A 68 12.01 0.94 8.44
N PHE A 69 12.32 2.07 9.08
CA PHE A 69 12.44 2.17 10.54
C PHE A 69 11.13 1.76 11.22
N VAL A 70 10.00 2.33 10.81
CA VAL A 70 8.67 2.01 11.36
C VAL A 70 8.33 0.54 11.11
N MET A 71 8.60 0.03 9.90
CA MET A 71 8.37 -1.37 9.54
C MET A 71 9.11 -2.34 10.47
N HIS A 72 10.40 -2.10 10.70
CA HIS A 72 11.21 -2.93 11.57
C HIS A 72 10.86 -2.75 13.06
N LYS A 73 10.48 -1.53 13.47
CA LYS A 73 10.08 -1.24 14.85
C LYS A 73 8.80 -1.94 15.26
N GLU A 74 7.83 -1.99 14.35
CA GLU A 74 6.51 -2.62 14.54
C GLU A 74 6.51 -4.11 14.15
N ASN A 75 7.60 -4.61 13.58
CA ASN A 75 7.68 -5.96 13.02
C ASN A 75 6.50 -6.26 12.06
N SER A 76 6.20 -5.29 11.19
CA SER A 76 5.01 -5.29 10.33
C SER A 76 5.37 -5.38 8.85
N SER A 77 4.36 -5.60 8.00
CA SER A 77 4.53 -5.51 6.55
C SER A 77 4.76 -4.06 6.10
N LYS A 78 5.33 -3.88 4.90
CA LYS A 78 5.53 -2.55 4.32
C LYS A 78 4.21 -1.75 4.18
N HIS A 79 3.09 -2.42 3.92
CA HIS A 79 1.79 -1.77 3.84
C HIS A 79 1.33 -1.22 5.19
N GLU A 80 1.45 -2.03 6.25
CA GLU A 80 1.11 -1.62 7.61
C GLU A 80 2.01 -0.49 8.10
N ALA A 81 3.31 -0.55 7.82
CA ALA A 81 4.26 0.52 8.14
C ALA A 81 3.89 1.84 7.45
N ILE A 82 3.49 1.80 6.18
CA ILE A 82 3.01 2.98 5.45
C ILE A 82 1.76 3.57 6.11
N ASN A 83 0.81 2.73 6.52
CA ASN A 83 -0.39 3.19 7.22
C ASN A 83 -0.02 3.79 8.58
N LYS A 84 0.93 3.21 9.30
CA LYS A 84 1.43 3.77 10.56
C LYS A 84 2.11 5.12 10.36
N CYS A 85 2.92 5.28 9.32
CA CYS A 85 3.50 6.57 8.96
C CYS A 85 2.43 7.63 8.67
N LYS A 86 1.33 7.25 8.02
CA LYS A 86 0.17 8.13 7.79
C LYS A 86 -0.49 8.55 9.10
N GLU A 87 -0.66 7.62 10.04
CA GLU A 87 -1.18 7.92 11.38
C GLU A 87 -0.29 8.90 12.14
N ILE A 88 1.04 8.70 12.10
CA ILE A 88 2.02 9.59 12.76
C ILE A 88 1.91 11.02 12.21
N LEU A 89 1.69 11.16 10.90
CA LEU A 89 1.47 12.45 10.24
C LEU A 89 0.08 13.07 10.51
N GLY A 90 -0.78 12.40 11.29
CA GLY A 90 -2.16 12.82 11.51
C GLY A 90 -3.01 12.78 10.23
N TYR A 91 -2.62 11.99 9.24
CA TYR A 91 -3.37 11.84 7.99
C TYR A 91 -4.67 11.09 8.27
N GLN A 92 -5.75 11.86 8.41
CA GLN A 92 -7.10 11.34 8.35
C GLN A 92 -7.36 10.89 6.91
N LYS A 93 -7.57 9.59 6.72
CA LYS A 93 -8.03 9.10 5.42
C LYS A 93 -9.38 9.77 5.17
N PRO A 94 -9.61 10.45 4.03
CA PRO A 94 -10.95 10.87 3.68
C PRO A 94 -11.83 9.64 3.78
N ASP A 95 -12.94 9.79 4.50
CA ASP A 95 -13.85 8.72 4.87
C ASP A 95 -14.08 7.84 3.65
N SER A 96 -13.86 6.52 3.74
CA SER A 96 -13.84 5.67 2.53
C SER A 96 -15.20 5.54 1.83
N LYS A 97 -16.22 6.23 2.35
CA LYS A 97 -17.50 6.47 1.70
C LYS A 97 -17.43 7.52 0.58
N GLU A 98 -16.42 8.37 0.57
CA GLU A 98 -16.13 9.28 -0.53
C GLU A 98 -14.85 8.83 -1.23
N ARG A 99 -14.92 7.69 -1.93
CA ARG A 99 -14.15 7.63 -3.17
C ARG A 99 -14.63 8.81 -3.99
N TYR A 100 -13.78 9.80 -4.22
CA TYR A 100 -13.96 10.75 -5.32
C TYR A 100 -14.05 9.91 -6.60
N GLN A 101 -15.27 9.46 -6.89
CA GLN A 101 -15.67 9.11 -8.22
C GLN A 101 -15.98 10.49 -8.79
N PRO A 102 -15.27 10.94 -9.84
CA PRO A 102 -15.90 11.90 -10.74
C PRO A 102 -17.33 11.39 -10.98
N GLU A 103 -18.34 12.25 -11.04
CA GLU A 103 -19.64 11.83 -11.55
C GLU A 103 -19.41 11.33 -12.99
N LEU A 104 -19.01 10.07 -13.13
CA LEU A 104 -18.85 9.46 -14.43
C LEU A 104 -20.25 9.38 -14.96
N SER A 105 -20.43 9.92 -16.16
CA SER A 105 -21.62 9.64 -16.96
C SER A 105 -21.88 8.12 -16.98
N ARG A 106 -23.14 7.74 -17.15
CA ARG A 106 -23.53 6.32 -17.19
C ARG A 106 -22.73 5.58 -18.26
N GLU A 107 -22.48 6.21 -19.39
CA GLU A 107 -21.69 5.71 -20.51
C GLU A 107 -20.24 5.40 -20.10
N GLN A 108 -19.58 6.33 -19.40
CA GLN A 108 -18.21 6.12 -18.90
C GLN A 108 -18.15 5.01 -17.86
N PHE A 109 -19.14 4.94 -16.97
CA PHE A 109 -19.22 3.88 -15.98
C PHE A 109 -19.39 2.49 -16.63
N LEU A 110 -20.34 2.36 -17.56
CA LEU A 110 -20.56 1.13 -18.30
C LEU A 110 -19.35 0.76 -19.17
N GLY A 111 -18.67 1.75 -19.78
CA GLY A 111 -17.43 1.55 -20.52
C GLY A 111 -16.32 0.95 -19.64
N ASN A 112 -16.14 1.47 -18.43
CA ASN A 112 -15.17 0.93 -17.48
C ASN A 112 -15.53 -0.50 -17.03
N MET A 113 -16.83 -0.76 -16.77
CA MET A 113 -17.33 -2.08 -16.41
C MET A 113 -17.11 -3.10 -17.54
N TYR A 114 -17.36 -2.68 -18.78
CA TYR A 114 -17.11 -3.48 -19.96
C TYR A 114 -15.61 -3.81 -20.13
N GLN A 115 -14.71 -2.83 -19.97
CA GLN A 115 -13.26 -3.06 -20.01
C GLN A 115 -12.79 -4.02 -18.91
N TYR A 116 -13.36 -3.89 -17.71
CA TYR A 116 -13.11 -4.84 -16.62
C TYR A 116 -13.46 -6.28 -17.03
N PHE A 117 -14.64 -6.50 -17.62
CA PHE A 117 -15.05 -7.82 -18.08
C PHE A 117 -14.23 -8.34 -19.25
N ARG A 118 -13.80 -7.49 -20.21
CA ARG A 118 -12.84 -7.87 -21.26
C ARG A 118 -11.55 -8.42 -20.66
N ASN A 119 -10.97 -7.68 -19.71
CA ASN A 119 -9.73 -8.10 -19.06
C ASN A 119 -9.87 -9.38 -18.24
N ALA A 120 -11.05 -9.63 -17.68
CA ALA A 120 -11.33 -10.83 -16.90
C ALA A 120 -11.22 -12.12 -17.72
N VAL A 121 -11.44 -12.09 -19.04
CA VAL A 121 -11.30 -13.27 -19.92
C VAL A 121 -9.88 -13.84 -19.85
N HIS A 122 -8.85 -12.99 -19.87
CA HIS A 122 -7.45 -13.43 -19.89
C HIS A 122 -7.08 -14.29 -18.67
N ASN A 123 -7.66 -13.96 -17.51
CA ASN A 123 -7.38 -14.61 -16.23
C ASN A 123 -8.38 -15.72 -15.88
N SER A 124 -9.39 -15.96 -16.72
CA SER A 124 -10.47 -16.90 -16.44
C SER A 124 -10.38 -18.13 -17.33
N LYS A 125 -9.94 -19.26 -16.74
CA LYS A 125 -9.89 -20.54 -17.46
C LYS A 125 -11.26 -20.97 -18.02
N PRO A 126 -12.37 -20.91 -17.26
CA PRO A 126 -13.69 -21.27 -17.79
C PRO A 126 -14.11 -20.44 -19.01
N ALA A 127 -13.80 -19.14 -18.99
CA ALA A 127 -14.07 -18.24 -20.11
C ALA A 127 -13.29 -18.64 -21.36
N LYS A 128 -11.98 -18.86 -21.23
CA LYS A 128 -11.11 -19.25 -22.34
C LYS A 128 -11.52 -20.61 -22.93
N ASP A 129 -11.80 -21.58 -22.07
CA ASP A 129 -12.22 -22.93 -22.50
C ASP A 129 -13.54 -22.87 -23.30
N TYR A 130 -14.52 -22.08 -22.82
CA TYR A 130 -15.79 -21.88 -23.54
C TYR A 130 -15.58 -21.19 -24.90
N LEU A 131 -14.79 -20.13 -24.94
CA LEU A 131 -14.52 -19.39 -26.19
C LEU A 131 -13.78 -20.25 -27.22
N GLN A 132 -12.81 -21.05 -26.77
CA GLN A 132 -12.12 -22.01 -27.62
C GLN A 132 -13.09 -23.04 -28.20
N HIS A 133 -13.95 -23.62 -27.37
CA HIS A 133 -14.97 -24.57 -27.82
C HIS A 133 -15.92 -23.96 -28.86
N ARG A 134 -16.23 -22.67 -28.72
CA ARG A 134 -17.08 -21.91 -29.65
C ARG A 134 -16.32 -21.33 -30.85
N SER A 135 -15.01 -21.56 -30.95
CA SER A 135 -14.14 -21.00 -31.99
C SER A 135 -14.19 -19.46 -32.05
N LEU A 136 -14.30 -18.81 -30.89
CA LEU A 136 -14.32 -17.35 -30.74
C LEU A 136 -12.96 -16.86 -30.23
N ASP A 137 -12.34 -15.95 -30.98
CA ASP A 137 -11.06 -15.33 -30.61
C ASP A 137 -11.29 -14.01 -29.86
N HIS A 138 -11.20 -14.03 -28.53
CA HIS A 138 -11.28 -12.84 -27.67
C HIS A 138 -10.21 -11.75 -27.93
N LYS A 139 -9.18 -12.02 -28.73
CA LYS A 139 -8.23 -10.98 -29.16
C LYS A 139 -8.75 -10.16 -30.34
N LYS A 140 -9.64 -10.75 -31.13
CA LYS A 140 -10.30 -10.13 -32.29
C LYS A 140 -11.71 -9.67 -31.98
N THR A 141 -12.32 -10.29 -30.96
CA THR A 141 -13.69 -10.04 -30.54
C THR A 141 -13.71 -9.32 -29.21
N GLU A 142 -14.69 -8.44 -29.08
CA GLU A 142 -14.93 -7.55 -27.95
C GLU A 142 -15.64 -8.26 -26.77
N ILE A 143 -15.29 -9.53 -26.51
CA ILE A 143 -15.97 -10.38 -25.54
C ILE A 143 -15.44 -10.13 -24.12
N GLY A 144 -16.35 -10.01 -23.15
CA GLY A 144 -16.04 -9.97 -21.73
C GLY A 144 -16.50 -11.22 -20.97
N TYR A 145 -16.01 -11.37 -19.73
CA TYR A 145 -16.42 -12.41 -18.82
C TYR A 145 -16.77 -11.85 -17.44
N ASN A 146 -18.00 -12.10 -16.98
CA ASN A 146 -18.43 -11.76 -15.63
C ASN A 146 -18.30 -12.99 -14.72
N ALA A 147 -17.29 -13.00 -13.87
CA ALA A 147 -17.06 -14.05 -12.87
C ALA A 147 -18.00 -13.97 -11.64
N GLY A 148 -18.96 -13.04 -11.64
CA GLY A 148 -19.93 -12.84 -10.57
C GLY A 148 -19.42 -12.08 -9.35
N GLN A 149 -18.22 -11.49 -9.42
CA GLN A 149 -17.59 -10.82 -8.28
C GLN A 149 -18.37 -9.60 -7.74
N PHE A 150 -19.23 -8.98 -8.54
CA PHE A 150 -20.09 -7.88 -8.13
C PHE A 150 -21.38 -8.33 -7.43
N HIS A 151 -21.63 -9.64 -7.34
CA HIS A 151 -22.83 -10.19 -6.71
C HIS A 151 -22.60 -10.65 -5.25
N HIS A 152 -21.36 -10.55 -4.74
CA HIS A 152 -20.99 -11.09 -3.42
C HIS A 152 -20.10 -10.14 -2.59
N GLY A 153 -20.20 -10.28 -1.26
CA GLY A 153 -19.32 -9.63 -0.29
C GLY A 153 -19.29 -8.11 -0.37
N ALA A 154 -18.14 -7.52 -0.03
CA ALA A 154 -17.94 -6.06 -0.03
C ALA A 154 -17.99 -5.40 -1.42
N ARG A 155 -18.16 -6.17 -2.50
CA ARG A 155 -18.28 -5.67 -3.89
C ARG A 155 -19.72 -5.63 -4.39
N LYS A 156 -20.67 -6.19 -3.64
CA LYS A 156 -22.11 -6.02 -3.88
C LYS A 156 -22.54 -4.67 -3.30
N ASP A 157 -22.36 -3.62 -4.10
CA ASP A 157 -22.68 -2.24 -3.75
C ASP A 157 -23.97 -1.81 -4.48
N GLU A 158 -24.97 -1.33 -3.73
CA GLU A 158 -26.25 -0.87 -4.28
C GLU A 158 -26.05 0.29 -5.28
N ASN A 159 -25.05 1.15 -5.07
CA ASN A 159 -24.71 2.21 -6.02
C ASN A 159 -24.20 1.65 -7.35
N VAL A 160 -23.45 0.55 -7.32
CA VAL A 160 -22.97 -0.12 -8.55
C VAL A 160 -24.15 -0.70 -9.32
N ILE A 161 -25.12 -1.29 -8.63
CA ILE A 161 -26.34 -1.83 -9.25
C ILE A 161 -27.18 -0.71 -9.86
N ALA A 162 -27.42 0.37 -9.10
CA ALA A 162 -28.23 1.51 -9.55
C ALA A 162 -27.64 2.18 -10.80
N ARG A 163 -26.31 2.18 -10.98
CA ARG A 163 -25.66 2.74 -12.17
C ARG A 163 -25.67 1.81 -13.39
N CYS A 164 -25.95 0.52 -13.19
CA CYS A 164 -26.11 -0.44 -14.28
C CYS A 164 -27.54 -0.46 -14.86
N LEU A 165 -28.55 -0.18 -14.03
CA LEU A 165 -29.97 -0.16 -14.38
C LEU A 165 -30.34 1.16 -15.08
#